data_AF-A0A379AD95-F1
#
_entry.id   AF-A0A379AD95-F1
#
_cell.length_a   1.000
_cell.length_b   1.000
_cell.length_c   1.000
_cell.angle_alpha   90.00
_cell.angle_beta   90.00
_cell.angle_gamma   90.00
#
_symmetry.space_group_name_H-M   'P 1'
#
loop_
_entity.id
_entity.type
_entity.pdbx_description
1 polymer ?
#
loop_
_entity_poly.entity_id
_entity_poly.type
_entity_poly.pdbx_seq_one_letter_code
_entity_poly.pdbx_strand_id
1 'polypeptide(L)'
;MNAPSLSRLMAAPKSASRSSGGHYRLEVQAGEKIVSSVRFQAGYDWQDNTNGTGALRPDQVRLKLDKAAYQPGDTVHLQVESPAAGKGYLMVESSSGTLWWAATDRTKGRHNGGCPCCWRAGQRHDLYFSAIVVRDGDKVSGATPKRAVGLLHLPMATGGAPLKSDAGCAR
;
A
#
# COMPACT_ATOMS: atom_id res chain seq x y z
N MET A 1 -30.97 4.74 8.71
CA MET A 1 -29.75 4.29 8.00
C MET A 1 -29.85 2.78 7.89
N ASN A 2 -30.28 2.25 6.74
CA ASN A 2 -30.51 0.81 6.57
C ASN A 2 -29.20 0.09 6.24
N ALA A 3 -28.94 -0.99 6.97
CA ALA A 3 -27.84 -1.90 6.70
C ALA A 3 -28.01 -2.56 5.32
N PRO A 4 -26.93 -2.80 4.56
CA PRO A 4 -27.02 -3.55 3.31
C PRO A 4 -27.42 -5.00 3.60
N SER A 5 -28.55 -5.45 3.06
CA SER A 5 -28.97 -6.86 3.14
C SER A 5 -28.16 -7.71 2.18
N LEU A 6 -27.65 -8.85 2.66
CA LEU A 6 -26.91 -9.84 1.87
C LEU A 6 -27.78 -10.38 0.72
N SER A 7 -27.35 -10.12 -0.52
CA SER A 7 -28.01 -10.56 -1.74
C SER A 7 -27.62 -11.99 -2.17
N ARG A 8 -28.62 -12.61 -2.79
CA ARG A 8 -28.81 -14.02 -3.18
C ARG A 8 -27.64 -14.63 -3.97
N LEU A 9 -27.14 -15.79 -3.53
CA LEU A 9 -26.29 -16.67 -4.33
C LEU A 9 -27.15 -17.38 -5.39
N MET A 10 -27.08 -16.95 -6.64
CA MET A 10 -27.71 -17.67 -7.75
C MET A 10 -26.85 -18.87 -8.13
N ALA A 11 -27.08 -20.02 -7.48
CA ALA A 11 -26.61 -21.30 -7.97
C ALA A 11 -27.60 -21.82 -9.02
N ALA A 12 -27.13 -22.15 -10.22
CA ALA A 12 -27.92 -22.96 -11.16
C ALA A 12 -27.94 -24.40 -10.61
N PRO A 13 -29.10 -25.01 -10.29
CA PRO A 13 -29.12 -26.37 -9.79
C PRO A 13 -29.24 -27.35 -10.96
N LYS A 14 -28.30 -28.30 -11.05
CA LYS A 14 -28.63 -29.63 -11.56
C LYS A 14 -27.67 -30.69 -11.01
N SER A 15 -28.19 -31.47 -10.05
CA SER A 15 -27.73 -32.80 -9.62
C SER A 15 -26.35 -32.90 -8.95
N ALA A 16 -26.32 -33.56 -7.80
CA ALA A 16 -25.13 -33.73 -6.97
C ALA A 16 -24.15 -34.75 -7.56
N SER A 17 -22.90 -34.34 -7.77
CA SER A 17 -21.73 -35.22 -7.75
C SER A 17 -20.50 -34.46 -7.23
N ARG A 18 -19.84 -35.07 -6.25
CA ARG A 18 -18.47 -34.90 -5.75
C ARG A 18 -17.56 -33.99 -6.61
N SER A 19 -16.91 -33.01 -5.96
CA SER A 19 -15.93 -32.05 -6.53
C SER A 19 -16.53 -30.97 -7.46
N SER A 20 -17.27 -29.99 -6.93
CA SER A 20 -17.79 -28.89 -7.76
C SER A 20 -16.82 -27.72 -7.86
N GLY A 21 -15.69 -27.97 -8.54
CA GLY A 21 -14.95 -26.91 -9.19
C GLY A 21 -15.87 -26.20 -10.20
N GLY A 22 -15.98 -24.87 -10.21
CA GLY A 22 -16.86 -24.16 -11.13
C GLY A 22 -16.79 -22.64 -11.06
N HIS A 23 -17.31 -21.96 -12.08
CA HIS A 23 -17.37 -20.50 -12.15
C HIS A 23 -18.66 -19.97 -11.53
N TYR A 24 -18.53 -18.93 -10.72
CA TYR A 24 -19.59 -18.25 -9.98
C TYR A 24 -19.57 -16.74 -10.26
N ARG A 25 -20.66 -16.04 -9.94
CA ARG A 25 -20.77 -14.59 -10.01
C ARG A 25 -21.37 -14.05 -8.72
N LEU A 26 -20.65 -13.16 -8.04
CA LEU A 26 -21.12 -12.37 -6.91
C LEU A 26 -21.73 -11.07 -7.43
N GLU A 27 -22.94 -10.74 -6.98
CA GLU A 27 -23.63 -9.49 -7.29
C GLU A 27 -23.96 -8.74 -6.02
N VAL A 28 -23.61 -7.45 -5.98
CA VAL A 28 -23.94 -6.52 -4.91
C VAL A 28 -24.83 -5.43 -5.50
N GLN A 29 -26.00 -5.23 -4.91
CA GLN A 29 -26.96 -4.23 -5.35
C GLN A 29 -27.03 -3.07 -4.34
N ALA A 30 -26.93 -1.83 -4.83
CA ALA A 30 -27.08 -0.61 -4.05
C ALA A 30 -28.31 0.17 -4.54
N GLY A 31 -29.42 0.11 -3.78
CA GLY A 31 -30.71 0.63 -4.25
C GLY A 31 -31.27 -0.18 -5.43
N GLU A 32 -32.33 0.29 -6.08
CA GLU A 32 -33.03 -0.54 -7.08
C GLU A 32 -32.29 -0.72 -8.39
N LYS A 33 -31.40 0.22 -8.77
CA LYS A 33 -30.85 0.28 -10.14
C LYS A 33 -29.34 0.11 -10.26
N ILE A 34 -28.59 0.07 -9.15
CA ILE A 34 -27.12 -0.05 -9.21
C ILE A 34 -26.75 -1.47 -8.82
N VAL A 35 -26.20 -2.23 -9.77
CA VAL A 35 -25.68 -3.58 -9.54
C VAL A 35 -24.20 -3.61 -9.91
N SER A 36 -23.37 -4.07 -8.97
CA SER A 36 -21.95 -4.39 -9.20
C SER A 36 -21.80 -5.90 -9.18
N SER A 37 -21.04 -6.46 -10.13
CA SER A 37 -20.86 -7.91 -10.23
C SER A 37 -19.39 -8.29 -10.43
N VAL A 38 -18.96 -9.37 -9.78
CA VAL A 38 -17.62 -9.95 -9.91
C VAL A 38 -17.75 -11.45 -10.18
N ARG A 39 -17.03 -11.96 -11.18
CA ARG A 39 -16.94 -13.40 -11.45
C ARG A 39 -15.76 -13.99 -10.67
N PHE A 40 -15.92 -15.18 -10.13
CA PHE A 40 -14.88 -15.93 -9.43
C PHE A 40 -15.03 -17.43 -9.71
N GLN A 41 -13.97 -18.21 -9.53
CA GLN A 41 -14.01 -19.66 -9.65
C GLN A 41 -13.85 -20.25 -8.24
N ALA A 42 -14.59 -21.30 -7.90
CA ALA A 42 -14.34 -22.10 -6.69
C ALA A 42 -13.88 -23.48 -7.15
N GLY A 43 -12.71 -23.96 -6.71
CA GLY A 43 -12.08 -25.18 -7.23
C GLY A 43 -10.74 -25.50 -6.55
N TYR A 44 -9.95 -26.43 -7.13
CA TYR A 44 -8.66 -26.92 -6.61
C TYR A 44 -7.50 -25.90 -6.73
N ASP A 45 -7.82 -24.62 -6.66
CA ASP A 45 -6.95 -23.46 -6.83
C ASP A 45 -6.80 -22.67 -5.51
N TRP A 46 -7.07 -23.33 -4.37
CA TRP A 46 -6.99 -22.80 -3.00
C TRP A 46 -5.64 -22.19 -2.58
N GLN A 47 -4.61 -22.30 -3.42
CA GLN A 47 -3.29 -21.70 -3.22
C GLN A 47 -3.15 -20.33 -3.90
N ASP A 48 -4.09 -19.95 -4.77
CA ASP A 48 -4.04 -18.71 -5.52
C ASP A 48 -5.04 -17.65 -4.99
N ASN A 49 -4.52 -16.75 -4.15
CA ASN A 49 -5.27 -15.61 -3.62
C ASN A 49 -5.26 -14.39 -4.55
N THR A 50 -4.90 -14.56 -5.82
CA THR A 50 -4.67 -13.46 -6.78
C THR A 50 -5.63 -13.48 -7.98
N ASN A 51 -6.68 -14.30 -7.93
CA ASN A 51 -7.63 -14.48 -9.04
C ASN A 51 -6.92 -14.81 -10.38
N GLY A 52 -5.90 -15.67 -10.38
CA GLY A 52 -5.17 -16.06 -11.58
C GLY A 52 -4.21 -15.00 -12.13
N THR A 53 -4.05 -13.85 -11.46
CA THR A 53 -3.15 -12.78 -11.91
C THR A 53 -1.71 -12.94 -11.39
N GLY A 54 -1.50 -13.79 -10.40
CA GLY A 54 -0.27 -13.89 -9.61
C GLY A 54 0.03 -12.67 -8.73
N ALA A 55 -0.76 -11.59 -8.83
CA ALA A 55 -0.47 -10.32 -8.19
C ALA A 55 -1.21 -10.16 -6.85
N LEU A 56 -0.47 -10.31 -5.73
CA LEU A 56 -0.93 -9.85 -4.43
C LEU A 56 -1.02 -8.33 -4.46
N ARG A 57 -2.21 -7.76 -4.27
CA ARG A 57 -2.40 -6.30 -4.18
C ARG A 57 -2.55 -5.90 -2.70
N PRO A 58 -1.51 -5.33 -2.08
CA PRO A 58 -1.62 -4.81 -0.72
C PRO A 58 -2.58 -3.63 -0.69
N ASP A 59 -3.07 -3.31 0.51
CA ASP A 59 -3.69 -2.00 0.73
C ASP A 59 -2.67 -0.89 0.44
N GLN A 60 -3.16 0.31 0.12
CA GLN A 60 -2.29 1.44 -0.21
C GLN A 60 -2.10 2.36 0.99
N VAL A 61 -0.85 2.73 1.27
CA VAL A 61 -0.51 3.87 2.12
C VAL A 61 -0.38 5.08 1.21
N ARG A 62 -1.10 6.15 1.50
CA ARG A 62 -1.00 7.40 0.76
C ARG A 62 0.15 8.23 1.33
N LEU A 63 1.03 8.67 0.44
CA LEU A 63 2.16 9.52 0.74
C LEU A 63 1.98 10.87 0.05
N LYS A 64 2.32 11.97 0.73
CA LYS A 64 2.27 13.31 0.14
C LYS A 64 3.44 14.16 0.61
N LEU A 65 4.13 14.77 -0.36
CA LEU A 65 5.22 15.71 -0.14
C LEU A 65 4.68 17.12 0.10
N ASP A 66 5.45 17.92 0.85
CA ASP A 66 5.15 19.33 1.09
C ASP A 66 5.63 20.26 -0.04
N LYS A 67 6.65 19.85 -0.81
CA LYS A 67 7.19 20.59 -1.96
C LYS A 67 7.10 19.79 -3.25
N ALA A 68 7.16 20.49 -4.39
CA ALA A 68 7.17 19.88 -5.72
C ALA A 68 8.54 19.29 -6.10
N ALA A 69 9.63 19.79 -5.52
CA ALA A 69 10.98 19.28 -5.68
C ALA A 69 11.85 19.71 -4.50
N TYR A 70 12.92 18.97 -4.23
CA TYR A 70 13.86 19.24 -3.13
C TYR A 70 15.29 19.42 -3.66
N GLN A 71 16.12 20.07 -2.85
CA GLN A 71 17.57 20.18 -3.03
C GLN A 71 18.31 19.45 -1.90
N PRO A 72 19.59 19.09 -2.11
CA PRO A 72 20.44 18.59 -1.02
C PRO A 72 20.44 19.55 0.16
N GLY A 73 20.28 19.02 1.38
CA GLY A 73 20.19 19.81 2.61
C GLY A 73 18.78 20.28 2.99
N ASP A 74 17.78 20.16 2.10
CA ASP A 74 16.39 20.37 2.50
C ASP A 74 15.94 19.37 3.57
N THR A 75 14.93 19.72 4.35
CA THR A 75 14.18 18.74 5.15
C THR A 75 12.88 18.40 4.42
N VAL A 76 12.62 17.12 4.20
CA VAL A 76 11.33 16.66 3.66
C VAL A 76 10.32 16.55 4.78
N HIS A 77 9.13 17.12 4.58
CA HIS A 77 7.98 16.87 5.44
C HIS A 77 6.99 15.95 4.72
N LEU A 78 7.18 14.64 4.93
CA LEU A 78 6.32 13.63 4.32
C LEU A 78 5.08 13.39 5.17
N GLN A 79 3.91 13.49 4.53
CA GLN A 79 2.63 13.05 5.09
C GLN A 79 2.39 11.59 4.76
N VAL A 80 2.14 10.79 5.80
CA VAL A 80 1.83 9.37 5.68
C VAL A 80 0.40 9.13 6.17
N GLU A 81 -0.44 8.55 5.32
CA GLU A 81 -1.83 8.19 5.62
C GLU A 81 -2.04 6.70 5.33
N SER A 82 -2.24 5.92 6.40
CA SER A 82 -2.53 4.48 6.31
C SER A 82 -4.02 4.20 6.50
N PRO A 83 -4.62 3.22 5.80
CA PRO A 83 -6.00 2.78 6.00
C PRO A 83 -6.21 2.09 7.37
N ALA A 84 -5.11 1.83 8.08
CA ALA A 84 -5.07 1.03 9.29
C ALA A 84 -4.03 1.55 10.27
N ALA A 85 -4.39 1.59 11.56
CA ALA A 85 -3.38 1.66 12.61
C ALA A 85 -2.50 0.41 12.57
N GLY A 86 -1.19 0.58 12.52
CA GLY A 86 -0.24 -0.52 12.49
C GLY A 86 1.18 -0.05 12.74
N LYS A 87 2.07 -1.01 12.95
CA LYS A 87 3.52 -0.80 13.04
C LYS A 87 4.15 -0.95 11.67
N GLY A 88 5.31 -0.34 11.46
CA GLY A 88 5.92 -0.38 10.14
C GLY A 88 7.20 0.42 10.03
N TYR A 89 7.60 0.67 8.78
CA TYR A 89 8.80 1.42 8.43
C TYR A 89 8.49 2.43 7.34
N LEU A 90 9.12 3.60 7.45
CA LEU A 90 9.25 4.58 6.38
C LEU A 90 10.72 4.59 5.93
N MET A 91 10.95 4.53 4.63
CA MET A 91 12.29 4.38 4.05
C MET A 91 12.48 5.33 2.88
N VAL A 92 13.75 5.68 2.63
CA VAL A 92 14.21 6.30 1.39
C VAL A 92 15.08 5.28 0.66
N GLU A 93 14.69 4.93 -0.56
CA GLU A 93 15.32 3.88 -1.36
C GLU A 93 15.80 4.42 -2.70
N SER A 94 16.86 3.79 -3.22
CA SER A 94 17.50 4.05 -4.50
C SER A 94 17.80 2.71 -5.18
N SER A 95 18.21 2.74 -6.44
CA SER A 95 18.76 1.58 -7.14
C SER A 95 19.93 0.91 -6.38
N SER A 96 20.67 1.66 -5.56
CA SER A 96 21.76 1.13 -4.73
C SER A 96 21.32 0.58 -3.37
N GLY A 97 20.02 0.52 -3.07
CA GLY A 97 19.46 0.06 -1.81
C GLY A 97 18.89 1.17 -0.92
N THR A 98 18.60 0.83 0.32
CA THR A 98 17.99 1.73 1.32
C THR A 98 19.01 2.72 1.85
N LEU A 99 18.70 4.02 1.72
CA LEU A 99 19.56 5.13 2.14
C LEU A 99 19.24 5.60 3.57
N TRP A 100 17.98 5.48 3.96
CA TRP A 100 17.51 5.88 5.28
C TRP A 100 16.25 5.10 5.64
N TRP A 101 16.05 4.83 6.93
CA TRP A 101 14.82 4.22 7.42
C TRP A 101 14.50 4.71 8.83
N ALA A 102 13.21 4.72 9.17
CA ALA A 102 12.73 4.91 10.51
C ALA A 102 11.53 4.00 10.80
N ALA A 103 11.47 3.46 12.01
CA ALA A 103 10.28 2.78 12.50
C ALA A 103 9.13 3.78 12.66
N THR A 104 7.94 3.38 12.21
CA THR A 104 6.70 4.12 12.44
C THR A 104 5.83 3.32 13.40
N ASP A 105 5.51 3.89 14.57
CA ASP A 105 4.57 3.30 15.51
C ASP A 105 3.19 4.00 15.42
N ARG A 106 2.13 3.21 15.57
CA ARG A 106 0.72 3.63 15.61
C ARG A 106 0.29 4.64 14.53
N THR A 107 0.40 4.30 13.25
CA THR A 107 -0.14 5.14 12.16
C THR A 107 -1.67 5.07 12.06
N LYS A 108 -2.40 5.77 12.93
CA LYS A 108 -3.76 6.23 12.61
C LYS A 108 -3.73 7.75 12.46
N GLY A 109 -3.78 8.22 11.23
CA GLY A 109 -3.76 9.66 10.92
C GLY A 109 -2.42 10.18 10.39
N ARG A 110 -2.32 11.49 10.32
CA ARG A 110 -1.24 12.25 9.66
C ARG A 110 0.04 12.22 10.49
N HIS A 111 1.10 11.63 9.94
CA HIS A 111 2.44 11.70 10.52
C HIS A 111 3.34 12.60 9.66
N ASN A 112 4.06 13.54 10.28
CA ASN A 112 5.08 14.36 9.62
C ASN A 112 6.46 13.82 10.05
N GLY A 113 7.01 12.90 9.27
CA GLY A 113 8.40 12.45 9.47
C GLY A 113 9.34 13.46 8.84
N GLY A 114 10.17 14.14 9.63
CA GLY A 114 11.26 14.96 9.11
C GLY A 114 12.41 14.06 8.70
N CYS A 115 12.67 13.97 7.39
CA CYS A 115 13.83 13.24 6.87
C CYS A 115 14.81 14.28 6.30
N PRO A 116 16.02 14.43 6.86
CA PRO A 116 17.01 15.34 6.31
C PRO A 116 17.46 14.83 4.93
N CYS A 117 17.38 15.65 3.87
CA CYS A 117 17.96 15.38 2.54
C CYS A 117 19.50 15.44 2.56
N CYS A 118 20.11 14.75 3.50
CA CYS A 118 21.55 14.59 3.68
C CYS A 118 22.18 13.65 2.64
N TRP A 119 21.37 12.89 1.89
CA TRP A 119 21.88 12.03 0.82
C TRP A 119 22.45 12.89 -0.30
N ARG A 120 23.45 12.40 -1.03
CA ARG A 120 23.97 13.00 -2.28
C ARG A 120 22.88 12.98 -3.35
N ALA A 121 21.83 13.75 -3.13
CA ALA A 121 20.58 13.81 -3.88
C ALA A 121 20.75 14.63 -5.16
N GLY A 122 21.76 15.51 -5.20
CA GLY A 122 22.00 16.46 -6.29
C GLY A 122 22.36 15.83 -7.63
N GLN A 123 22.48 14.50 -7.71
CA GLN A 123 22.72 13.78 -8.96
C GLN A 123 21.85 12.53 -9.12
N ARG A 124 20.88 12.30 -8.23
CA ARG A 124 20.07 11.08 -8.23
C ARG A 124 18.61 11.42 -8.46
N HIS A 125 18.03 10.82 -9.50
CA HIS A 125 16.61 10.94 -9.82
C HIS A 125 15.85 9.63 -9.55
N ASP A 126 16.55 8.60 -9.06
CA ASP A 126 16.04 7.26 -8.76
C ASP A 126 15.62 7.10 -7.29
N LEU A 127 15.27 8.20 -6.62
CA LEU A 127 14.94 8.21 -5.19
C LEU A 127 13.45 8.03 -4.96
N TYR A 128 13.09 7.15 -4.02
CA TYR A 128 11.70 6.87 -3.66
C TYR A 128 11.53 6.82 -2.14
N PHE A 129 10.43 7.38 -1.66
CA PHE A 129 9.89 7.03 -0.35
C PHE A 129 9.08 5.76 -0.46
N SER A 130 9.36 4.80 0.42
CA SER A 130 8.54 3.61 0.59
C SER A 130 8.06 3.50 2.03
N ALA A 131 6.80 3.13 2.21
CA ALA A 131 6.18 2.95 3.52
C ALA A 131 5.50 1.58 3.57
N ILE A 132 5.74 0.83 4.63
CA ILE A 132 5.06 -0.44 4.90
C ILE A 132 4.42 -0.32 6.27
N VAL A 133 3.13 -0.63 6.34
CA VAL A 133 2.37 -0.67 7.60
C VAL A 133 1.70 -2.03 7.74
N VAL A 134 1.88 -2.67 8.88
CA VAL A 134 1.27 -3.95 9.23
C VAL A 134 0.33 -3.73 10.40
N ARG A 135 -0.94 -4.03 10.18
CA ARG A 135 -1.96 -4.13 11.22
C ARG A 135 -1.94 -5.53 11.80
N ASP A 136 -1.89 -5.63 13.12
CA ASP A 136 -2.05 -6.90 13.81
C ASP A 136 -3.44 -7.50 13.55
N GLY A 137 -3.48 -8.82 13.48
CA GLY A 137 -4.75 -9.55 13.47
C GLY A 137 -5.37 -9.59 14.86
N ASP A 138 -6.68 -9.78 14.92
CA ASP A 138 -7.41 -10.01 16.15
C ASP A 138 -8.16 -11.34 16.05
N LYS A 139 -7.75 -12.28 16.92
CA LYS A 139 -8.33 -13.63 16.96
C LYS A 139 -9.77 -13.64 17.46
N VAL A 140 -10.16 -12.66 18.28
CA VAL A 140 -11.52 -12.59 18.86
C VAL A 140 -12.53 -12.13 17.82
N SER A 141 -12.18 -11.11 17.02
CA SER A 141 -13.01 -10.65 15.91
C SER A 141 -12.79 -11.43 14.59
N GLY A 142 -11.81 -12.34 14.54
CA GLY A 142 -11.46 -13.09 13.32
C GLY A 142 -10.74 -12.25 12.26
N ALA A 143 -10.27 -11.05 12.61
CA ALA A 143 -9.53 -10.18 11.69
C ALA A 143 -8.11 -10.73 11.46
N THR A 144 -7.77 -11.03 10.21
CA THR A 144 -6.41 -11.45 9.85
C THR A 144 -5.45 -10.26 9.82
N PRO A 145 -4.15 -10.47 10.09
CA PRO A 145 -3.15 -9.42 9.91
C PRO A 145 -3.19 -8.89 8.47
N LYS A 146 -3.13 -7.56 8.32
CA LYS A 146 -3.21 -6.92 7.01
C LYS A 146 -2.04 -5.97 6.79
N ARG A 147 -1.50 -5.98 5.58
CA ARG A 147 -0.41 -5.10 5.15
C ARG A 147 -0.94 -4.01 4.22
N ALA A 148 -0.43 -2.80 4.41
CA ALA A 148 -0.52 -1.69 3.47
C ALA A 148 0.88 -1.23 3.03
N VAL A 149 1.02 -0.80 1.77
CA VAL A 149 2.28 -0.32 1.19
C VAL A 149 2.05 1.00 0.44
N GLY A 150 2.97 1.95 0.58
CA GLY A 150 3.00 3.19 -0.19
C GLY A 150 4.36 3.38 -0.85
N LEU A 151 4.35 3.91 -2.06
CA LEU A 151 5.56 4.25 -2.82
C LEU A 151 5.35 5.61 -3.47
N LEU A 152 6.32 6.52 -3.32
CA LEU A 152 6.27 7.87 -3.87
C LEU A 152 7.65 8.29 -4.35
N HIS A 153 7.74 8.73 -5.60
CA HIS A 153 8.97 9.31 -6.13
C HIS A 153 9.35 10.58 -5.35
N LEU A 154 10.64 10.73 -5.05
CA LEU A 154 11.19 11.95 -4.47
C LEU A 154 11.74 12.84 -5.60
N PRO A 155 11.03 13.90 -6.01
CA PRO A 155 11.48 14.81 -7.05
C PRO A 155 12.65 15.66 -6.56
N MET A 156 13.75 15.61 -7.31
CA MET A 156 14.94 16.43 -7.09
C MET A 156 14.96 17.58 -8.08
N ALA A 157 15.31 18.79 -7.62
CA ALA A 157 15.40 19.97 -8.47
C ALA A 157 16.58 19.86 -9.45
N THR A 158 16.31 20.06 -10.74
CA THR A 158 17.29 20.14 -11.82
C THR A 158 17.73 21.60 -12.04
N GLY A 159 18.56 22.13 -11.14
CA GLY A 159 19.08 23.50 -11.23
C GLY A 159 20.44 23.64 -10.54
N GLY A 160 21.45 24.10 -11.26
CA GLY A 160 22.86 23.85 -10.98
C GLY A 160 23.50 24.56 -9.78
N ALA A 161 24.30 23.80 -9.04
CA ALA A 161 25.67 24.11 -8.62
C ALA A 161 26.35 22.81 -8.17
N PRO A 162 27.62 22.53 -8.51
CA PRO A 162 28.34 21.38 -7.98
C PRO A 162 28.60 21.59 -6.49
N LEU A 163 28.16 20.64 -5.65
CA LEU A 163 28.34 20.72 -4.21
C LEU A 163 29.70 20.17 -3.77
N LYS A 164 30.42 21.05 -3.05
CA LYS A 164 31.60 20.78 -2.23
C LYS A 164 31.39 19.56 -1.34
N SER A 165 32.48 18.84 -1.12
CA SER A 165 32.52 17.57 -0.42
C SER A 165 32.34 17.72 1.11
N ASP A 166 31.83 16.63 1.67
CA ASP A 166 32.01 16.12 3.03
C ASP A 166 31.12 16.65 4.16
N ALA A 167 30.00 15.94 4.38
CA ALA A 167 29.57 15.45 5.69
C ALA A 167 28.60 14.27 5.50
N GLY A 168 28.96 13.10 6.03
CA GLY A 168 28.20 11.86 5.87
C GLY A 168 26.86 11.89 6.63
N CYS A 169 25.82 11.32 6.02
CA CYS A 169 24.59 11.03 6.74
C CYS A 169 24.81 9.80 7.63
N ALA A 170 24.54 9.94 8.93
CA ALA A 170 24.79 8.92 9.93
C ALA A 170 23.98 7.63 9.67
N ARG A 171 24.60 6.50 10.05
CA ARG A 171 24.06 5.14 10.01
C ARG A 171 22.86 4.95 10.94
#